data_AF-A0A9D4F7Q1-F1
#
_entry.id   AF-A0A9D4F7Q1-F1
#
_cell.length_a   1.000
_cell.length_b   1.000
_cell.length_c   1.000
_cell.angle_alpha   90.00
_cell.angle_beta   90.00
_cell.angle_gamma   90.00
#
_symmetry.space_group_name_H-M   'P 1'
#
loop_
_entity.id
_entity.type
_entity.pdbx_description
1 polymer ?
#
loop_
_entity_poly.entity_id
_entity_poly.type
_entity_poly.pdbx_seq_one_letter_code
_entity_poly.pdbx_strand_id
1 'polypeptide(L)'
;MMAKLECRFGAKELPETSKAKFQQATQNQNESLEDWADRVLSLAMPAFRDLPEQYCTEEVISRFCQGCLDKEAGKHACLNRPKSMQGAIDLVRHHQYISTAVDGKVSRQKNNSVNAVSSSEDKISRLEKKLDLLMEKLVKAEPSNSSKPKEGFRGFCYFCNKRGHLQRECIHFKEDQARA
;
A
#
# COMPACT_ATOMS: atom_id res chain seq x y z
N MET A 1 4.84 54.84 12.30
CA MET A 1 4.97 53.79 13.33
C MET A 1 4.27 52.47 13.01
N MET A 2 3.41 52.36 11.99
CA MET A 2 2.76 51.07 11.63
C MET A 2 3.66 50.09 10.86
N ALA A 3 4.59 50.56 10.02
CA ALA A 3 5.51 49.70 9.26
C ALA A 3 6.41 48.81 10.15
N LYS A 4 6.69 49.25 11.40
CA LYS A 4 7.52 48.50 12.36
C LYS A 4 6.73 47.41 13.09
N LEU A 5 5.40 47.53 13.13
CA LEU A 5 4.48 46.52 13.66
C LEU A 5 4.13 45.49 12.58
N GLU A 6 4.06 45.86 11.31
CA GLU A 6 3.90 44.90 10.20
C GLU A 6 5.09 43.94 10.06
N CYS A 7 6.30 44.38 10.41
CA CYS A 7 7.48 43.50 10.47
C CYS A 7 7.47 42.53 11.68
N ARG A 8 6.74 42.86 12.76
CA ARG A 8 6.68 42.04 14.00
C ARG A 8 5.39 41.22 14.15
N PHE A 9 4.29 41.67 13.55
CA PHE A 9 2.93 41.16 13.74
C PHE A 9 2.14 41.04 12.42
N GLY A 10 2.67 41.53 11.30
CA GLY A 10 2.18 41.13 9.99
C GLY A 10 2.65 39.70 9.78
N ALA A 11 1.77 38.73 10.00
CA ALA A 11 2.07 37.30 9.97
C ALA A 11 2.55 36.84 8.58
N LYS A 12 3.78 37.21 8.19
CA LYS A 12 4.54 36.50 7.17
C LYS A 12 4.94 35.19 7.84
N GLU A 13 4.38 34.09 7.34
CA GLU A 13 4.82 32.77 7.74
C GLU A 13 6.35 32.71 7.71
N LEU A 14 6.95 32.21 8.78
CA LEU A 14 8.41 32.11 8.85
C LEU A 14 8.90 31.20 7.71
N PRO A 15 10.02 31.52 7.05
CA PRO A 15 10.57 30.66 6.00
C PRO A 15 10.76 29.21 6.48
N GLU A 16 11.08 29.01 7.75
CA GLU A 16 11.24 27.69 8.37
C GLU A 16 9.93 26.89 8.43
N THR A 17 8.81 27.53 8.77
CA THR A 17 7.51 26.83 8.78
C THR A 17 7.06 26.49 7.36
N SER A 18 7.32 27.40 6.41
CA SER A 18 7.06 27.17 4.99
C SER A 18 7.89 26.01 4.44
N LYS A 19 9.18 25.96 4.77
CA LYS A 19 10.07 24.84 4.42
C LYS A 19 9.60 23.52 5.04
N ALA A 20 9.19 23.53 6.31
CA ALA A 20 8.69 22.33 6.97
C ALA A 20 7.41 21.80 6.29
N LYS A 21 6.45 22.69 5.98
CA LYS A 21 5.23 22.33 5.23
C LYS A 21 5.55 21.76 3.86
N PHE A 22 6.46 22.40 3.11
CA PHE A 22 6.93 21.90 1.83
C PHE A 22 7.54 20.50 1.96
N GLN A 23 8.46 20.30 2.91
CA GLN A 23 9.15 19.02 3.10
C GLN A 23 8.22 17.89 3.51
N GLN A 24 7.17 18.17 4.29
CA GLN A 24 6.22 17.16 4.75
C GLN A 24 5.09 16.88 3.75
N ALA A 25 4.99 17.66 2.68
CA ALA A 25 3.90 17.54 1.73
C ALA A 25 3.94 16.21 0.97
N THR A 26 2.79 15.55 0.90
CA THR A 26 2.53 14.36 0.10
C THR A 26 1.23 14.51 -0.67
N GLN A 27 1.10 13.82 -1.80
CA GLN A 27 -0.12 13.76 -2.59
C GLN A 27 -1.27 13.13 -1.77
N ASN A 28 -2.45 13.74 -1.85
CA ASN A 28 -3.66 13.24 -1.19
C ASN A 28 -4.32 12.12 -2.02
N GLN A 29 -5.16 11.30 -1.39
CA GLN A 29 -5.77 10.13 -2.06
C GLN A 29 -6.67 10.48 -3.26
N ASN A 30 -7.30 11.66 -3.23
CA ASN A 30 -8.27 12.11 -4.23
C ASN A 30 -7.75 13.32 -5.03
N GLU A 31 -6.44 13.51 -5.09
CA GLU A 31 -5.79 14.64 -5.76
C GLU A 31 -5.11 14.16 -7.04
N SER A 32 -5.31 14.88 -8.15
CA SER A 32 -4.65 14.58 -9.42
C SER A 32 -3.14 14.83 -9.35
N LEU A 33 -2.38 14.36 -10.35
CA LEU A 33 -0.93 14.64 -10.40
C LEU A 33 -0.69 16.13 -10.66
N GLU A 34 -1.56 16.75 -11.45
CA GLU A 34 -1.54 18.16 -11.81
C GLU A 34 -1.81 19.03 -10.58
N ASP A 35 -2.89 18.76 -9.84
CA ASP A 35 -3.22 19.49 -8.61
C ASP A 35 -2.10 19.33 -7.56
N TRP A 36 -1.53 18.13 -7.46
CA TRP A 36 -0.39 17.87 -6.58
C TRP A 36 0.84 18.69 -7.00
N ALA A 37 1.17 18.74 -8.28
CA ALA A 37 2.28 19.54 -8.79
C ALA A 37 2.10 21.04 -8.49
N ASP A 38 0.90 21.58 -8.74
CA ASP A 38 0.55 22.97 -8.44
C ASP A 38 0.67 23.29 -6.94
N ARG A 39 0.24 22.35 -6.09
CA ARG A 39 0.38 22.48 -4.63
C ARG A 39 1.83 22.45 -4.18
N VAL A 40 2.67 21.59 -4.75
CA VAL A 40 4.11 21.56 -4.45
C VAL A 40 4.78 22.89 -4.84
N LEU A 41 4.47 23.41 -6.03
CA LEU A 41 4.96 24.71 -6.49
C LEU A 41 4.53 25.84 -5.54
N SER A 42 3.25 25.86 -5.16
CA SER A 42 2.70 26.86 -4.24
C SER A 42 3.35 26.83 -2.86
N LEU A 43 3.70 25.65 -2.35
CA LEU A 43 4.40 25.48 -1.08
C LEU A 43 5.88 25.90 -1.17
N ALA A 44 6.50 25.74 -2.34
CA ALA A 44 7.90 26.09 -2.57
C ALA A 44 8.13 27.60 -2.65
N MET A 45 7.19 28.35 -3.24
CA MET A 45 7.28 29.81 -3.37
C MET A 45 7.63 30.53 -2.06
N PRO A 46 6.92 30.31 -0.93
CA PRO A 46 7.31 30.90 0.34
C PRO A 46 8.54 30.22 0.98
N ALA A 47 8.76 28.92 0.75
CA ALA A 47 9.86 28.16 1.35
C ALA A 47 11.25 28.53 0.80
N PHE A 48 11.34 28.95 -0.45
CA PHE A 48 12.62 29.17 -1.15
C PHE A 48 12.74 30.55 -1.81
N ARG A 49 11.98 31.55 -1.33
CA ARG A 49 11.95 32.91 -1.91
C ARG A 49 13.30 33.60 -2.09
N ASP A 50 14.28 33.27 -1.24
CA ASP A 50 15.60 33.91 -1.21
C ASP A 50 16.65 33.05 -1.95
N LEU A 51 16.24 31.98 -2.61
CA LEU A 51 17.13 31.04 -3.31
C LEU A 51 16.99 31.16 -4.83
N PRO A 52 18.02 30.74 -5.60
CA PRO A 52 17.95 30.73 -7.06
C PRO A 52 16.81 29.85 -7.61
N GLU A 53 16.25 30.26 -8.74
CA GLU A 53 15.14 29.56 -9.40
C GLU A 53 15.47 28.10 -9.74
N GLN A 54 16.71 27.83 -10.19
CA GLN A 54 17.16 26.48 -10.49
C GLN A 54 17.10 25.56 -9.27
N TYR A 55 17.54 26.05 -8.10
CA TYR A 55 17.47 25.29 -6.85
C TYR A 55 16.01 25.00 -6.48
N CYS A 56 15.13 26.00 -6.58
CA CYS A 56 13.71 25.83 -6.32
C CYS A 56 13.09 24.77 -7.26
N THR A 57 13.43 24.80 -8.55
CA THR A 57 12.93 23.84 -9.53
C THR A 57 13.36 22.41 -9.21
N GLU A 58 14.64 22.21 -8.88
CA GLU A 58 15.17 20.90 -8.48
C GLU A 58 14.48 20.37 -7.22
N GLU A 59 14.29 21.22 -6.21
CA GLU A 59 13.59 20.85 -4.97
C GLU A 59 12.11 20.51 -5.21
N VAL A 60 11.40 21.30 -6.03
CA VAL A 60 9.99 21.07 -6.35
C VAL A 60 9.82 19.73 -7.09
N ILE A 61 10.66 19.44 -8.08
CA ILE A 61 10.64 18.16 -8.80
C ILE A 61 10.92 16.99 -7.86
N SER A 62 11.96 17.13 -7.02
CA SER A 62 12.34 16.14 -6.02
C SER A 62 11.20 15.86 -5.04
N ARG A 63 10.56 16.93 -4.53
CA ARG A 63 9.45 16.83 -3.59
C ARG A 63 8.22 16.18 -4.22
N PHE A 64 7.87 16.58 -5.44
CA PHE A 64 6.77 16.00 -6.21
C PHE A 64 6.89 14.48 -6.29
N CYS A 65 8.03 13.99 -6.78
CA CYS A 65 8.27 12.56 -7.01
C CYS A 65 8.22 11.76 -5.70
N GLN A 66 8.90 12.24 -4.65
CA GLN A 66 8.93 11.57 -3.36
C GLN A 66 7.57 11.62 -2.62
N GLY A 67 6.79 12.67 -2.88
CA GLY A 67 5.49 12.89 -2.28
C GLY A 67 4.33 12.15 -2.96
N CYS A 68 4.54 11.55 -4.14
CA CYS A 68 3.51 10.81 -4.89
C CYS A 68 2.77 9.77 -4.05
N LEU A 69 1.49 9.58 -4.32
CA LEU A 69 0.64 8.57 -3.70
C LEU A 69 1.07 7.16 -4.13
N ASP A 70 1.38 6.99 -5.41
CA ASP A 70 2.06 5.82 -5.94
C ASP A 70 3.57 5.95 -5.70
N LYS A 71 4.05 5.28 -4.65
CA LYS A 71 5.46 5.33 -4.24
C LYS A 71 6.42 4.71 -5.24
N GLU A 72 5.99 3.68 -5.97
CA GLU A 72 6.87 3.05 -6.97
C GLU A 72 6.97 3.92 -8.22
N ALA A 73 5.84 4.49 -8.69
CA ALA A 73 5.88 5.44 -9.79
C ALA A 73 6.69 6.70 -9.45
N GLY A 74 6.54 7.23 -8.23
CA GLY A 74 7.34 8.36 -7.73
C GLY A 74 8.84 8.04 -7.65
N LYS A 75 9.20 6.85 -7.14
CA LYS A 75 10.59 6.37 -7.11
C LYS A 75 11.16 6.20 -8.52
N HIS A 76 10.39 5.63 -9.45
CA HIS A 76 10.77 5.51 -10.84
C HIS A 76 11.06 6.87 -11.48
N ALA A 77 10.18 7.86 -11.25
CA ALA A 77 10.40 9.23 -11.72
C ALA A 77 11.69 9.84 -11.12
N CYS A 78 11.91 9.72 -9.80
CA CYS A 78 13.16 10.18 -9.15
C CYS A 78 14.43 9.60 -9.81
N LEU A 79 14.45 8.29 -10.07
CA LEU A 79 15.61 7.62 -10.66
C LEU A 79 15.93 8.09 -12.07
N ASN A 80 14.92 8.50 -12.83
CA ASN A 80 15.06 9.00 -14.20
C ASN A 80 15.42 10.50 -14.27
N ARG A 81 15.56 11.18 -13.13
CA ARG A 81 16.05 12.58 -13.02
C ARG A 81 15.37 13.55 -14.00
N PRO A 82 14.04 13.74 -13.90
CA PRO A 82 13.32 14.72 -14.70
C PRO A 82 13.91 16.11 -14.52
N LYS A 83 13.98 16.87 -15.62
CA LYS A 83 14.49 18.25 -15.65
C LYS A 83 13.38 19.31 -15.60
N SER A 84 12.13 18.88 -15.62
CA SER A 84 10.95 19.74 -15.56
C SER A 84 9.83 19.05 -14.79
N MET A 85 8.92 19.86 -14.23
CA MET A 85 7.73 19.34 -13.56
C MET A 85 6.89 18.47 -14.50
N GLN A 86 6.68 18.92 -15.74
CA GLN A 86 5.94 18.15 -16.74
C GLN A 86 6.60 16.80 -17.03
N GLY A 87 7.93 16.77 -17.17
CA GLY A 87 8.66 15.51 -17.36
C GLY A 87 8.52 14.57 -16.17
N ALA A 88 8.44 15.09 -14.95
CA ALA A 88 8.18 14.27 -13.76
C ALA A 88 6.76 13.68 -13.77
N ILE A 89 5.75 14.50 -14.11
CA ILE A 89 4.35 14.06 -14.25
C ILE A 89 4.26 12.95 -15.30
N ASP A 90 4.89 13.13 -16.47
CA ASP A 90 4.84 12.16 -17.56
C ASP A 90 5.50 10.83 -17.19
N LEU A 91 6.64 10.87 -16.48
CA LEU A 91 7.30 9.65 -15.97
C LEU A 91 6.43 8.89 -14.96
N VAL A 92 5.77 9.59 -14.04
CA VAL A 92 4.86 8.98 -13.06
C VAL A 92 3.65 8.37 -13.76
N ARG A 93 3.00 9.13 -14.65
CA ARG A 93 1.82 8.68 -15.40
C ARG A 93 2.15 7.48 -16.29
N HIS A 94 3.29 7.50 -16.96
CA HIS A 94 3.73 6.40 -17.80
C HIS A 94 3.96 5.12 -17.00
N HIS A 95 4.63 5.23 -15.83
CA HIS A 95 4.83 4.08 -14.95
C HIS A 95 3.50 3.50 -14.44
N GLN A 96 2.55 4.36 -14.04
CA GLN A 96 1.20 3.94 -13.62
C GLN A 96 0.47 3.19 -14.75
N TYR A 97 0.57 3.71 -15.98
CA TYR A 97 -0.01 3.06 -17.16
C TYR A 97 0.62 1.70 -17.44
N ILE A 98 1.96 1.62 -17.48
CA ILE A 98 2.66 0.36 -17.73
C ILE A 98 2.37 -0.66 -16.63
N SER A 99 2.43 -0.30 -15.36
CA SER A 99 2.20 -1.26 -14.28
C SER A 99 0.77 -1.80 -14.32
N THR A 100 -0.22 -0.97 -14.65
CA THR A 100 -1.60 -1.44 -14.83
C THR A 100 -1.78 -2.32 -16.07
N ALA A 101 -1.05 -2.06 -17.15
CA ALA A 101 -1.13 -2.81 -18.41
C ALA A 101 -0.34 -4.14 -18.40
N VAL A 102 0.83 -4.15 -17.77
CA VAL A 102 1.80 -5.27 -17.82
C VAL A 102 1.66 -6.21 -16.63
N ASP A 103 1.53 -5.66 -15.42
CA ASP A 103 1.52 -6.51 -14.21
C ASP A 103 0.15 -7.16 -13.98
N GLY A 104 -0.90 -6.70 -14.67
CA GLY A 104 -2.28 -7.04 -14.33
C GLY A 104 -2.62 -6.57 -12.91
N LYS A 105 -3.83 -6.84 -12.42
CA LYS A 105 -4.21 -6.53 -11.03
C LYS A 105 -3.42 -7.42 -10.05
N VAL A 106 -2.12 -7.19 -9.88
CA VAL A 106 -1.37 -7.79 -8.78
C VAL A 106 -1.93 -7.16 -7.52
N SER A 107 -2.80 -7.93 -6.84
CA SER A 107 -3.25 -7.67 -5.49
C SER A 107 -2.04 -7.21 -4.69
N ARG A 108 -2.06 -5.93 -4.32
CA ARG A 108 -1.00 -5.23 -3.59
C ARG A 108 -0.75 -6.01 -2.31
N GLN A 109 0.19 -6.96 -2.36
CA GLN A 109 0.63 -7.70 -1.20
C GLN A 109 1.29 -6.63 -0.34
N LYS A 110 0.56 -6.16 0.68
CA LYS A 110 1.08 -5.27 1.70
C LYS A 110 2.29 -5.98 2.27
N ASN A 111 3.47 -5.59 1.80
CA ASN A 111 4.70 -5.80 2.55
C ASN A 111 4.44 -5.05 3.86
N ASN A 112 4.08 -5.80 4.90
CA ASN A 112 3.99 -5.28 6.25
C ASN A 112 5.38 -4.71 6.55
N SER A 113 5.48 -3.39 6.51
CA SER A 113 6.59 -2.66 7.09
C SER A 113 6.63 -3.05 8.56
N VAL A 114 7.58 -3.91 8.91
CA VAL A 114 7.95 -4.26 10.28
C VAL A 114 8.68 -3.07 10.89
N ASN A 115 7.97 -1.98 11.19
CA ASN A 115 8.41 -0.92 12.12
C ASN A 115 7.36 0.17 12.41
N ALA A 116 6.07 -0.06 12.16
CA ALA A 116 5.03 0.85 12.64
C ALA A 116 4.55 0.43 14.04
N VAL A 117 4.86 1.22 15.07
CA VAL A 117 4.25 1.07 16.40
C VAL A 117 2.79 1.53 16.29
N SER A 118 1.89 0.61 15.98
CA SER A 118 0.45 0.90 15.91
C SER A 118 -0.06 1.27 17.31
N SER A 119 -0.81 2.36 17.41
CA SER A 119 -1.45 2.80 18.67
C SER A 119 -2.35 1.69 19.22
N SER A 120 -2.51 1.64 20.53
CA SER A 120 -3.41 0.68 21.18
C SER A 120 -4.85 0.77 20.62
N GLU A 121 -5.28 1.97 20.24
CA GLU A 121 -6.58 2.24 19.62
C GLU A 121 -6.71 1.56 18.23
N ASP A 122 -5.64 1.58 17.42
CA ASP A 122 -5.61 0.90 16.11
C ASP A 122 -5.71 -0.62 16.24
N LYS A 123 -5.17 -1.17 17.33
CA LYS A 123 -5.25 -2.62 17.61
C LYS A 123 -6.66 -2.99 18.05
N ILE A 124 -7.29 -2.17 18.90
CA ILE A 124 -8.66 -2.37 19.37
C ILE A 124 -9.63 -2.36 18.19
N SER A 125 -9.56 -1.35 17.31
CA SER A 125 -10.44 -1.27 16.14
C SER A 125 -10.29 -2.46 15.16
N ARG A 126 -9.08 -3.02 15.04
CA ARG A 126 -8.85 -4.23 14.23
C ARG A 126 -9.43 -5.48 14.87
N LEU A 127 -9.39 -5.58 16.19
CA LEU A 127 -9.99 -6.70 16.93
C LEU A 127 -11.51 -6.65 16.89
N GLU A 128 -12.09 -5.46 17.03
CA GLU A 128 -13.54 -5.23 16.89
C GLU A 128 -14.05 -5.69 15.52
N LYS A 129 -13.39 -5.26 14.43
CA LYS A 129 -13.76 -5.71 13.07
C LYS A 129 -13.63 -7.22 12.87
N LYS A 130 -12.63 -7.86 13.50
CA LYS A 130 -12.49 -9.33 13.45
C LYS A 130 -13.61 -10.02 14.22
N LEU A 131 -14.05 -9.44 15.33
CA LEU A 131 -15.13 -9.97 16.15
C LEU A 131 -16.46 -9.91 15.38
N ASP A 132 -16.76 -8.80 14.71
CA ASP A 132 -17.96 -8.65 13.88
C ASP A 132 -18.00 -9.69 12.74
N LEU A 133 -16.87 -9.87 12.04
CA LEU A 133 -16.73 -10.88 10.99
C LEU A 133 -16.91 -12.32 11.51
N LEU A 134 -16.49 -12.61 12.74
CA LEU A 134 -16.67 -13.92 13.35
C LEU A 134 -18.11 -14.13 13.80
N MET A 135 -18.76 -13.10 14.37
CA MET A 135 -20.18 -13.15 14.70
C MET A 135 -21.04 -13.38 13.46
N GLU A 136 -20.76 -12.69 12.36
CA GLU A 136 -21.50 -12.88 11.11
C GLU A 136 -21.33 -14.31 10.55
N LYS A 137 -20.14 -14.90 10.69
CA LYS A 137 -19.87 -16.29 10.32
C LYS A 137 -20.58 -17.30 11.23
N LEU A 138 -20.71 -16.99 12.52
CA LEU A 138 -21.44 -17.85 13.47
C LEU A 138 -22.96 -17.78 13.25
N VAL A 139 -23.49 -16.61 12.91
CA VAL A 139 -24.92 -16.45 12.56
C VAL A 139 -25.28 -17.20 11.26
N LYS A 140 -24.35 -17.23 10.30
CA LYS A 140 -24.51 -17.97 9.03
C LYS A 140 -24.19 -19.46 9.15
N ALA A 141 -23.67 -19.92 10.29
CA ALA A 141 -23.39 -21.32 10.56
C ALA A 141 -24.58 -21.91 11.34
N GLU A 142 -25.59 -22.43 10.63
CA GLU A 142 -26.57 -23.32 11.27
C GLU A 142 -25.86 -24.55 11.87
N PRO A 143 -26.39 -25.17 12.94
CA PRO A 143 -25.91 -26.46 13.42
C PRO A 143 -26.35 -27.54 12.44
N SER A 144 -25.65 -27.61 11.30
CA SER A 144 -25.77 -28.71 10.37
C SER A 144 -25.14 -29.94 11.01
N ASN A 145 -25.95 -30.70 11.74
CA ASN A 145 -25.67 -32.09 12.03
C ASN A 145 -25.77 -32.88 10.71
N SER A 146 -24.77 -32.69 9.84
CA SER A 146 -24.66 -33.38 8.57
C SER A 146 -23.19 -33.71 8.34
N SER A 147 -22.81 -34.90 8.77
CA SER A 147 -21.61 -35.60 8.34
C SER A 147 -21.65 -35.77 6.82
N LYS A 148 -21.22 -34.75 6.06
CA LYS A 148 -20.95 -34.94 4.63
C LYS A 148 -19.78 -35.90 4.53
N PRO A 149 -19.92 -37.09 3.92
CA PRO A 149 -18.78 -37.95 3.68
C PRO A 149 -17.84 -37.16 2.77
N LYS A 150 -16.58 -36.97 3.20
CA LYS A 150 -15.51 -36.49 2.31
C LYS A 150 -15.60 -37.36 1.05
N GLU A 151 -15.74 -36.75 -0.12
CA GLU A 151 -15.78 -37.48 -1.40
C GLU A 151 -14.61 -38.45 -1.42
N GLY A 152 -14.94 -39.73 -1.20
CA GLY A 152 -13.95 -40.79 -1.11
C GLY A 152 -13.27 -40.98 -2.45
N PHE A 153 -12.05 -41.49 -2.41
CA PHE A 153 -11.34 -41.93 -3.59
C PHE A 153 -12.23 -42.85 -4.45
N ARG A 154 -12.62 -42.38 -5.65
CA ARG A 154 -13.51 -43.11 -6.59
C ARG A 154 -12.83 -44.30 -7.29
N GLY A 155 -11.54 -44.51 -7.06
CA GLY A 155 -10.74 -45.60 -7.63
C GLY A 155 -10.70 -46.86 -6.77
N PHE A 156 -9.96 -47.86 -7.27
CA PHE A 156 -9.64 -49.09 -6.56
C PHE A 156 -8.29 -48.97 -5.84
N CYS A 157 -8.18 -49.55 -4.66
CA CYS A 157 -6.91 -49.67 -3.95
C CYS A 157 -5.94 -50.55 -4.74
N TYR A 158 -4.73 -50.07 -5.02
CA TYR A 158 -3.72 -50.82 -5.78
C TYR A 158 -3.19 -52.07 -5.07
N PHE A 159 -3.44 -52.22 -3.76
CA PHE A 159 -3.03 -53.40 -2.99
C PHE A 159 -4.12 -54.47 -2.90
N CYS A 160 -5.31 -54.11 -2.39
CA CYS A 160 -6.40 -55.08 -2.16
C CYS A 160 -7.49 -55.09 -3.23
N ASN A 161 -7.38 -54.20 -4.23
CA ASN A 161 -8.34 -54.03 -5.33
C ASN A 161 -9.79 -53.73 -4.89
N LYS A 162 -10.01 -53.24 -3.65
CA LYS A 162 -11.32 -52.78 -3.15
C LYS A 162 -11.49 -51.27 -3.38
N ARG A 163 -12.72 -50.81 -3.64
CA ARG A 163 -13.02 -49.38 -3.89
C ARG A 163 -13.02 -48.57 -2.60
N GLY A 164 -12.86 -47.25 -2.72
CA GLY A 164 -13.12 -46.29 -1.63
C GLY A 164 -11.91 -45.85 -0.81
N HIS A 165 -10.71 -46.38 -1.08
CA HIS A 165 -9.45 -45.97 -0.44
C HIS A 165 -8.24 -46.22 -1.36
N LEU A 166 -7.15 -45.49 -1.13
CA LEU A 166 -5.86 -45.70 -1.79
C LEU A 166 -5.01 -46.73 -1.02
N GLN A 167 -3.95 -47.28 -1.64
CA GLN A 167 -3.04 -48.25 -1.00
C GLN A 167 -2.48 -47.75 0.35
N ARG A 168 -2.11 -46.47 0.44
CA ARG A 168 -1.63 -45.81 1.69
C ARG A 168 -2.65 -45.83 2.85
N GLU A 169 -3.93 -45.97 2.52
CA GLU A 169 -5.05 -46.00 3.45
C GLU A 169 -5.58 -47.43 3.66
N CYS A 170 -4.97 -48.44 3.04
CA CYS A 170 -5.40 -49.83 3.13
C CYS A 170 -4.96 -50.48 4.44
N ILE A 171 -5.92 -50.99 5.21
CA ILE A 171 -5.65 -51.70 6.48
C ILE A 171 -4.75 -52.91 6.22
N HIS A 172 -5.04 -53.69 5.19
CA HIS A 172 -4.22 -54.86 4.84
C HIS A 172 -2.78 -54.50 4.47
N PHE A 173 -2.56 -53.36 3.81
CA PHE A 173 -1.21 -52.88 3.48
C PHE A 173 -0.43 -52.43 4.73
N LYS A 174 -1.12 -51.82 5.70
CA LYS A 174 -0.52 -51.41 6.98
C LYS A 174 -0.20 -52.61 7.87
N GLU A 175 -1.07 -53.62 7.89
CA GLU A 175 -0.83 -54.87 8.61
C GLU A 175 0.34 -55.66 8.03
N ASP A 176 0.50 -55.65 6.69
CA ASP A 176 1.63 -56.28 6.00
C ASP A 176 2.95 -55.56 6.29
N GLN A 177 2.97 -54.21 6.25
CA GLN A 177 4.15 -53.43 6.65
C GLN A 177 4.53 -53.61 8.13
N ALA A 178 3.57 -53.85 9.02
CA ALA A 178 3.84 -54.04 10.44
C ALA A 178 4.39 -55.45 10.76
N ARG A 179 4.34 -56.38 9.81
CA ARG A 179 4.86 -57.76 9.95
C ARG A 179 6.21 -57.96 9.25
N ALA A 180 6.66 -57.00 8.44
CA ALA A 180 7.96 -56.96 7.78
C ALA A 180 9.00 -56.23 8.64
#